data_AF-A0A844I6T1-F1
#
_entry.id   AF-A0A844I6T1-F1
#
_cell.length_a   1.000
_cell.length_b   1.000
_cell.length_c   1.000
_cell.angle_alpha   90.00
_cell.angle_beta   90.00
_cell.angle_gamma   90.00
#
_symmetry.space_group_name_H-M   'P 1'
#
loop_
_entity.id
_entity.type
_entity.pdbx_description
1 polymer ?
#
loop_
_entity_poly.entity_id
_entity_poly.type
_entity_poly.pdbx_seq_one_letter_code
_entity_poly.pdbx_strand_id
1 'polypeptide(L)'
;MINRQKMLEILGNHLEINSANLMEETVLENLGDAWDSVAILSVISIIDSYANRPIPVNAIVESKTIKDLIDLVCVNENQIISCK
;
A
#
# COMPACT_ATOMS: atom_id res chain seq x y z
N MET A 1 -3.14 -0.45 15.57
CA MET A 1 -3.54 0.12 14.27
C MET A 1 -2.39 0.97 13.76
N ILE A 2 -1.85 0.66 12.58
CA ILE A 2 -0.78 1.47 11.96
C ILE A 2 -1.39 2.75 11.37
N ASN A 3 -0.70 3.88 11.51
CA ASN A 3 -1.12 5.13 10.87
C ASN A 3 -0.53 5.25 9.46
N ARG A 4 -1.09 6.16 8.65
CA ARG A 4 -0.71 6.32 7.24
C ARG A 4 0.78 6.64 7.05
N GLN A 5 1.32 7.57 7.85
CA GLN A 5 2.74 7.95 7.78
C GLN A 5 3.64 6.75 8.07
N LYS A 6 3.30 5.93 9.08
CA LYS A 6 4.07 4.75 9.41
C LYS A 6 3.97 3.69 8.33
N MET A 7 2.82 3.54 7.68
CA MET A 7 2.66 2.64 6.54
C MET A 7 3.51 3.09 5.35
N LEU A 8 3.56 4.40 5.07
CA LEU A 8 4.39 4.99 4.03
C LEU A 8 5.89 4.72 4.28
N GLU A 9 6.37 4.88 5.51
CA GLU A 9 7.75 4.54 5.90
C GLU A 9 8.08 3.06 5.64
N ILE A 10 7.18 2.15 6.01
CA ILE A 10 7.36 0.71 5.81
C ILE A 10 7.45 0.38 4.32
N LEU A 11 6.54 0.92 3.51
CA LEU A 11 6.56 0.73 2.06
C LEU A 11 7.85 1.28 1.46
N GLY A 12 8.28 2.49 1.83
CA GLY A 12 9.53 3.08 1.35
C GLY A 12 10.75 2.20 1.65
N ASN A 13 10.87 1.74 2.90
CA ASN A 13 11.98 0.87 3.30
C ASN A 13 12.01 -0.46 2.51
N HIS A 14 10.85 -1.07 2.27
CA HIS A 14 10.77 -2.35 1.57
C HIS A 14 10.92 -2.23 0.05
N LEU A 15 10.52 -1.11 -0.54
CA LEU A 15 10.74 -0.82 -1.95
C LEU A 15 12.15 -0.26 -2.22
N GLU A 16 13.00 -0.16 -1.18
CA GLU A 16 14.32 0.47 -1.24
C GLU A 16 14.27 1.91 -1.80
N ILE A 17 13.13 2.57 -1.65
CA ILE A 17 12.91 3.96 -2.04
C ILE A 17 13.11 4.80 -0.78
N ASN A 18 14.00 5.79 -0.85
CA ASN A 18 14.14 6.76 0.23
C ASN A 18 12.75 7.34 0.56
N SER A 19 12.29 7.16 1.80
CA SER A 19 10.96 7.58 2.24
C SER A 19 10.68 9.06 2.05
N ALA A 20 11.73 9.90 1.93
CA ALA A 20 11.61 11.31 1.56
C ALA A 20 11.11 11.55 0.12
N ASN A 21 11.18 10.54 -0.75
CA ASN A 21 10.80 10.60 -2.17
C ASN A 21 9.52 9.79 -2.47
N LEU A 22 9.02 9.01 -1.51
CA LEU A 22 7.78 8.25 -1.66
C LEU A 22 6.62 9.05 -1.09
N MET A 23 5.67 9.43 -1.93
CA MET A 23 4.48 10.18 -1.54
C MET A 23 3.24 9.33 -1.83
N GLU A 24 2.10 9.65 -1.21
CA GLU A 24 0.87 8.88 -1.43
C GLU A 24 0.43 8.94 -2.91
N GLU A 25 0.65 10.07 -3.58
CA GLU A 25 0.39 10.30 -5.00
C GLU A 25 1.40 9.62 -5.95
N THR A 26 2.47 9.02 -5.43
CA THR A 26 3.44 8.31 -6.27
C THR A 26 2.74 7.18 -7.02
N VAL A 27 2.81 7.23 -8.34
CA VAL A 27 2.31 6.19 -9.24
C VAL A 27 3.27 5.02 -9.22
N LEU A 28 2.75 3.82 -8.96
CA LEU A 28 3.55 2.59 -8.80
C LEU A 28 4.31 2.23 -10.08
N GLU A 29 3.68 2.37 -11.24
CA GLU A 29 4.33 2.13 -12.54
C GLU A 29 5.53 3.07 -12.80
N ASN A 30 5.56 4.26 -12.21
CA ASN A 30 6.68 5.19 -12.36
C ASN A 30 7.92 4.81 -11.55
N LEU A 31 7.81 3.81 -10.66
CA LEU A 31 8.93 3.30 -9.87
C LEU A 31 9.86 2.39 -10.68
N GLY A 32 9.46 2.00 -11.90
CA GLY A 32 10.26 1.13 -12.77
C GLY A 32 10.62 -0.18 -12.07
N ASP A 33 11.91 -0.51 -12.03
CA ASP A 33 12.42 -1.76 -11.47
C ASP A 33 12.13 -1.92 -9.97
N ALA A 34 11.88 -0.82 -9.23
CA ALA A 34 11.49 -0.89 -7.82
C ALA A 34 10.04 -1.39 -7.61
N TRP A 35 9.26 -1.53 -8.68
CA TRP A 35 7.91 -2.10 -8.67
C TRP A 35 7.82 -3.38 -9.52
N ASP A 36 8.74 -4.32 -9.28
CA ASP A 36 8.74 -5.63 -9.92
C ASP A 36 7.89 -6.68 -9.17
N SER A 37 7.86 -7.91 -9.68
CA SER A 37 7.13 -9.02 -9.05
C SER A 37 7.60 -9.33 -7.62
N VAL A 38 8.87 -9.10 -7.29
CA VAL A 38 9.44 -9.36 -5.96
C VAL A 38 8.99 -8.29 -4.97
N ALA A 39 9.00 -7.02 -5.40
CA ALA A 39 8.45 -5.90 -4.66
C ALA A 39 6.95 -6.10 -4.39
N ILE A 40 6.18 -6.54 -5.39
CA ILE A 40 4.75 -6.83 -5.25
C ILE A 40 4.51 -7.94 -4.21
N LEU A 41 5.27 -9.05 -4.26
CA LEU A 41 5.16 -10.12 -3.26
C LEU A 41 5.48 -9.62 -1.84
N SER A 42 6.47 -8.74 -1.71
CA SER A 42 6.82 -8.12 -0.44
C SER A 42 5.68 -7.23 0.07
N VAL A 43 5.07 -6.42 -0.80
CA VAL A 43 3.90 -5.59 -0.46
C VAL A 43 2.70 -6.43 -0.05
N ILE A 44 2.45 -7.57 -0.71
CA ILE A 44 1.40 -8.52 -0.30
C ILE A 44 1.64 -8.97 1.14
N SER A 45 2.86 -9.38 1.48
CA SER A 45 3.21 -9.80 2.84
C SER A 45 3.04 -8.68 3.87
N ILE A 46 3.38 -7.44 3.52
CA ILE A 46 3.22 -6.27 4.40
C ILE A 46 1.74 -6.01 4.64
N ILE A 47 0.93 -5.96 3.58
CA ILE A 47 -0.51 -5.69 3.70
C ILE A 47 -1.18 -6.77 4.54
N ASP A 48 -0.87 -8.04 4.33
CA ASP A 48 -1.40 -9.14 5.14
C ASP A 48 -1.03 -9.03 6.63
N SER A 49 0.18 -8.53 6.92
CA SER A 49 0.67 -8.35 8.30
C SER A 49 -0.01 -7.21 9.06
N TYR A 50 -0.45 -6.15 8.36
CA TYR A 50 -0.94 -4.92 9.00
C TYR A 50 -2.44 -4.67 8.79
N ALA A 51 -3.07 -5.31 7.81
CA ALA A 51 -4.50 -5.19 7.60
C ALA A 51 -5.26 -5.93 8.71
N ASN A 52 -6.30 -5.29 9.25
CA ASN A 52 -7.21 -5.93 10.22
C ASN A 52 -8.28 -6.81 9.54
N ARG A 53 -8.14 -7.07 8.24
CA ARG A 53 -9.08 -7.83 7.42
C ARG A 53 -8.33 -8.54 6.29
N PRO A 54 -8.86 -9.65 5.77
CA PRO A 54 -8.35 -10.24 4.55
C PRO A 54 -8.43 -9.24 3.39
N ILE A 55 -7.32 -9.02 2.70
CA ILE A 55 -7.25 -8.19 1.50
C ILE A 55 -7.07 -9.11 0.28
N PRO A 56 -8.00 -9.06 -0.71
CA PRO A 56 -7.82 -9.80 -1.95
C PRO A 56 -6.55 -9.37 -2.68
N VAL A 57 -5.76 -10.33 -3.17
CA VAL A 57 -4.50 -10.05 -3.88
C VAL A 57 -4.73 -9.16 -5.10
N ASN A 58 -5.85 -9.31 -5.80
CA ASN A 58 -6.17 -8.47 -6.95
C ASN A 58 -6.33 -6.99 -6.56
N ALA A 59 -6.80 -6.66 -5.35
CA ALA A 59 -6.87 -5.27 -4.89
C ALA A 59 -5.47 -4.64 -4.74
N ILE A 60 -4.45 -5.45 -4.44
CA ILE A 60 -3.05 -5.03 -4.34
C ILE A 60 -2.45 -4.87 -5.74
N VAL A 61 -2.68 -5.86 -6.62
CA VAL A 61 -2.14 -5.87 -8.00
C VAL A 61 -2.78 -4.78 -8.87
N GLU A 62 -4.04 -4.43 -8.64
CA GLU A 62 -4.77 -3.39 -9.37
C GLU A 62 -4.56 -1.97 -8.79
N SER A 63 -3.85 -1.85 -7.67
CA SER A 63 -3.48 -0.56 -7.09
C SER A 63 -2.60 0.23 -8.06
N LYS A 64 -2.84 1.55 -8.16
CA LYS A 64 -2.12 2.44 -9.10
C LYS A 64 -1.15 3.37 -8.39
N THR A 65 -1.46 3.71 -7.15
CA THR A 65 -0.70 4.66 -6.34
C THR A 65 -0.35 4.07 -4.97
N ILE A 66 0.63 4.68 -4.30
CA ILE A 66 0.96 4.35 -2.91
C ILE A 66 -0.24 4.57 -1.99
N LYS A 67 -1.07 5.58 -2.26
CA LYS A 67 -2.31 5.84 -1.54
C LYS A 67 -3.25 4.64 -1.59
N ASP A 68 -3.39 4.00 -2.75
CA ASP A 68 -4.28 2.84 -2.91
C ASP A 68 -3.85 1.70 -1.97
N LEU A 69 -2.54 1.43 -1.89
CA LEU A 69 -1.99 0.43 -0.97
C LEU A 69 -2.22 0.80 0.50
N ILE A 70 -2.02 2.06 0.87
CA ILE A 70 -2.24 2.53 2.25
C ILE A 70 -3.71 2.43 2.62
N ASP A 71 -4.64 2.75 1.71
CA ASP A 71 -6.09 2.70 1.95
C ASP A 71 -6.61 1.27 2.19
N LEU A 72 -5.91 0.25 1.69
CA LEU A 72 -6.25 -1.15 2.00
C LEU A 72 -6.06 -1.48 3.49
N VAL A 73 -5.08 -0.84 4.13
CA VAL A 73 -4.66 -1.09 5.53
C VAL A 73 -5.26 -0.05 6.49
N CYS A 74 -5.09 1.22 6.18
CA CYS A 74 -5.53 2.37 6.96
C CYS A 74 -6.93 2.79 6.51
N VAL A 75 -7.94 1.99 6.85
CA VAL A 75 -9.34 2.33 6.54
C VAL A 75 -9.74 3.59 7.31
N ASN A 76 -10.15 4.64 6.60
CA ASN A 76 -10.86 5.77 7.22
C ASN A 76 -12.21 5.26 7.72
N GLU A 77 -12.56 5.53 8.98
CA GLU A 77 -13.85 5.15 9.61
C GLU A 77 -15.11 5.60 8.83
N ASN A 78 -14.94 6.40 7.76
CA ASN A 78 -16.01 6.98 6.94
C ASN A 78 -16.41 6.19 5.68
N GLN A 79 -15.87 4.99 5.42
CA GLN A 79 -16.27 4.19 4.25
C GLN A 79 -17.24 3.03 4.56
N ILE A 80 -17.71 2.89 5.79
CA ILE A 80 -18.75 1.91 6.16
C ILE A 80 -20.16 2.48 5.90
N ILE A 81 -20.41 3.15 4.77
CA ILE A 81 -21.78 3.48 4.36
C ILE A 81 -21.91 3.48 2.83
N SER A 82 -21.82 2.30 2.21
CA SER A 82 -22.55 2.08 0.96
C SER A 82 -22.82 0.59 0.75
N CYS A 83 -23.58 0.00 1.67
CA CYS A 83 -24.50 -1.08 1.31
C CYS A 83 -25.89 -0.45 1.17
N LYS A 84 -26.31 -0.23 -0.06
CA LYS A 84 -27.73 -0.14 -0.44
C LYS A 84 -27.93 -0.98 -1.68
#